data_AF-A0A2X2VR79-F1
#
_entry.id   AF-A0A2X2VR79-F1
#
_cell.length_a   1.000
_cell.length_b   1.000
_cell.length_c   1.000
_cell.angle_alpha   90.00
_cell.angle_beta   90.00
_cell.angle_gamma   90.00
#
_symmetry.space_group_name_H-M   'P 1'
#
loop_
_entity.id
_entity.type
_entity.pdbx_description
1 polymer ?
#
loop_
_entity_poly.entity_id
_entity_poly.type
_entity_poly.pdbx_seq_one_letter_code
_entity_poly.pdbx_strand_id
1 'polypeptide(L)'
;MNIKDKIMNTLLELVSVPGIAGTKSEGLTAEKTLSILEDIPYFQQHRENLNLIKIKSDPLNRSFVSALFCSSKPSKKTIILTGHLDVVDIEDYGHLKELAFNPIELKKRIKELPLDKDAINDLESGDYIFGRGTADMKFGLALHIELLRELSSRDDFEGNILFLAVPGEESNSEGMLAAVPHLLELNKKYGYKYIGLFVSECCIPKEIGDETKRIYLGTAGKVMPLFLFVGKETHVYESFSGLNPNLLATELNRLLELNPDFCDINKGNITPPPTCLKQTDLKELYSVQTPLMAASYYNVLTLNLSIDELIEKLKNLCFQAFHNTLNIIEKSVNKFASISNRNSLREEFEPKVLTYEEVYKKVKETLGDKFDTYIQGKIEQWINENMDLQTIAINIMKETYLNYPDKSPAIIIGFAPPYYPDKHLMENKTDDMVLLKIIDNILEYAKDKFNTNIEKDHYYMALCDLSYTGITNKKGLNTIASNILGINKSYNLPVDELSQLDIPSIAFGGFGKDFHKFSERLNISYSFEVVPNLYEKAIYELFNN
;
A
#
# COMPACT_ATOMS: atom_id res chain seq x y z
N MET A 1 -31.34 17.48 11.53
CA MET A 1 -30.76 17.11 10.23
C MET A 1 -30.68 15.59 10.19
N ASN A 2 -31.10 14.93 9.12
CA ASN A 2 -30.99 13.47 9.02
C ASN A 2 -29.51 13.05 8.87
N ILE A 3 -29.18 11.77 9.04
CA ILE A 3 -27.78 11.30 8.98
C ILE A 3 -27.15 11.51 7.60
N LYS A 4 -27.92 11.35 6.50
CA LYS A 4 -27.47 11.58 5.12
C LYS A 4 -26.93 13.00 4.93
N ASP A 5 -27.70 14.00 5.34
CA ASP A 5 -27.35 15.41 5.23
C ASP A 5 -26.13 15.76 6.10
N LYS A 6 -26.00 15.14 7.27
CA LYS A 6 -24.82 15.30 8.14
C LYS A 6 -23.57 14.75 7.48
N ILE A 7 -23.63 13.51 6.96
CA ILE A 7 -22.50 12.88 6.25
C ILE A 7 -22.12 13.72 5.02
N MET A 8 -23.09 14.24 4.26
CA MET A 8 -22.84 15.10 3.12
C MET A 8 -22.10 16.39 3.51
N ASN A 9 -22.53 17.06 4.58
CA ASN A 9 -21.85 18.27 5.05
C ASN A 9 -20.43 17.97 5.51
N THR A 10 -20.24 16.92 6.32
CA THR A 10 -18.92 16.49 6.79
C THR A 10 -18.01 16.10 5.63
N LEU A 11 -18.53 15.42 4.61
CA LEU A 11 -17.79 15.11 3.39
C LEU A 11 -17.31 16.38 2.68
N LEU A 12 -18.20 17.34 2.44
CA LEU A 12 -17.86 18.60 1.76
C LEU A 12 -16.80 19.38 2.54
N GLU A 13 -16.88 19.38 3.87
CA GLU A 13 -15.86 19.99 4.73
C GLU A 13 -14.50 19.30 4.61
N LEU A 14 -14.44 17.97 4.61
CA LEU A 14 -13.19 17.22 4.45
C LEU A 14 -12.60 17.38 3.03
N VAL A 15 -13.44 17.31 1.99
CA VAL A 15 -13.01 17.44 0.59
C VAL A 15 -12.48 18.84 0.30
N SER A 16 -13.00 19.87 0.97
CA SER A 16 -12.51 21.25 0.82
C SER A 16 -11.04 21.45 1.19
N VAL A 17 -10.45 20.51 1.94
CA VAL A 17 -9.03 20.49 2.27
C VAL A 17 -8.30 19.58 1.27
N PRO A 18 -7.26 20.05 0.56
CA PRO A 18 -6.59 19.25 -0.46
C PRO A 18 -6.09 17.89 0.04
N GLY A 19 -5.18 17.87 1.02
CA GLY A 19 -4.64 16.63 1.57
C GLY A 19 -3.85 15.78 0.56
N ILE A 20 -3.04 16.40 -0.32
CA ILE A 20 -2.38 15.68 -1.42
C ILE A 20 -1.24 14.80 -0.90
N ALA A 21 -1.27 13.50 -1.22
CA ALA A 21 -0.28 12.50 -0.85
C ALA A 21 1.16 12.89 -1.25
N GLY A 22 2.13 12.53 -0.40
CA GLY A 22 3.54 12.91 -0.54
C GLY A 22 3.83 14.40 -0.27
N THR A 23 2.89 15.16 0.31
CA THR A 23 3.08 16.61 0.52
C THR A 23 2.76 17.05 1.95
N LYS A 24 3.25 18.23 2.33
CA LYS A 24 2.91 18.87 3.61
C LYS A 24 1.40 19.13 3.77
N SER A 25 0.62 19.14 2.68
CA SER A 25 -0.81 19.44 2.72
C SER A 25 -1.64 18.31 3.34
N GLU A 26 -1.15 17.07 3.39
CA GLU A 26 -1.82 15.95 4.08
C GLU A 26 -2.12 16.26 5.55
N GLY A 27 -1.19 16.94 6.23
CA GLY A 27 -1.35 17.32 7.63
C GLY A 27 -2.57 18.21 7.87
N LEU A 28 -2.98 19.00 6.86
CA LEU A 28 -4.16 19.86 6.96
C LEU A 28 -5.46 19.04 7.08
N THR A 29 -5.56 17.89 6.41
CA THR A 29 -6.74 17.03 6.51
C THR A 29 -6.82 16.38 7.90
N ALA A 30 -5.69 16.03 8.50
CA ALA A 30 -5.64 15.53 9.88
C ALA A 30 -6.15 16.60 10.87
N GLU A 31 -5.68 17.84 10.73
CA GLU A 31 -6.13 18.99 11.53
C GLU A 31 -7.62 19.27 11.35
N LYS A 32 -8.12 19.24 10.10
CA LYS A 32 -9.55 19.43 9.81
C LYS A 32 -10.41 18.31 10.41
N THR A 33 -9.96 17.06 10.29
CA THR A 33 -10.65 15.90 10.88
C THR A 33 -10.72 16.01 12.39
N LEU A 34 -9.62 16.39 13.05
CA LEU A 34 -9.58 16.66 14.48
C LEU A 34 -10.61 17.74 14.84
N SER A 35 -10.59 18.88 14.15
CA SER A 35 -11.52 20.00 14.40
C SER A 35 -12.99 19.59 14.31
N ILE A 36 -13.38 18.74 13.35
CA ILE A 36 -14.77 18.26 13.23
C ILE A 36 -15.15 17.34 14.42
N LEU A 37 -14.20 16.52 14.89
CA LEU A 37 -14.40 15.64 16.04
C LEU A 37 -14.49 16.43 17.36
N GLU A 38 -13.79 17.55 17.49
CA GLU A 38 -13.85 18.43 18.67
C GLU A 38 -15.24 19.03 18.90
N ASP A 39 -16.07 19.11 17.86
CA ASP A 39 -17.46 19.58 17.93
C ASP A 39 -18.44 18.50 18.41
N ILE A 40 -18.01 17.24 18.53
CA ILE A 40 -18.85 16.17 19.09
C ILE A 40 -18.92 16.34 20.61
N PRO A 41 -20.13 16.43 21.22
CA PRO A 41 -20.29 16.66 22.66
C PRO A 41 -19.50 15.70 23.57
N TYR A 42 -19.36 14.44 23.15
CA TYR A 42 -18.56 13.45 23.86
C TYR A 42 -17.09 13.88 23.99
N PHE A 43 -16.44 14.27 22.90
CA PHE A 43 -15.02 14.66 22.93
C PHE A 43 -14.79 16.03 23.58
N GLN A 44 -15.82 16.89 23.65
CA GLN A 44 -15.76 18.10 24.47
C GLN A 44 -15.64 17.78 25.97
N GLN A 45 -16.27 16.69 26.41
CA GLN A 45 -16.24 16.21 27.79
C GLN A 45 -15.04 15.28 28.07
N HIS A 46 -14.57 14.57 27.05
CA HIS A 46 -13.51 13.57 27.10
C HIS A 46 -12.35 13.91 26.16
N ARG A 47 -11.71 15.06 26.39
CA ARG A 47 -10.61 15.56 25.54
C ARG A 47 -9.41 14.61 25.51
N GLU A 48 -9.19 13.85 26.58
CA GLU A 48 -8.15 12.82 26.67
C GLU A 48 -8.30 11.69 25.65
N ASN A 49 -9.53 11.49 25.14
CA ASN A 49 -9.84 10.44 24.17
C ASN A 49 -9.70 10.90 22.71
N LEU A 50 -9.37 12.18 22.46
CA LEU A 50 -9.19 12.74 21.13
C LEU A 50 -7.75 13.22 20.95
N ASN A 51 -7.01 12.53 20.07
CA ASN A 51 -5.57 12.72 19.94
C ASN A 51 -5.16 12.95 18.48
N LEU A 52 -4.26 13.92 18.27
CA LEU A 52 -3.51 14.09 17.04
C LEU A 52 -2.08 13.60 17.28
N ILE A 53 -1.73 12.44 16.72
CA ILE A 53 -0.50 11.72 17.03
C ILE A 53 0.49 11.93 15.90
N LYS A 54 1.66 12.50 16.22
CA LYS A 54 2.73 12.73 15.26
C LYS A 54 3.38 11.43 14.81
N ILE A 55 3.59 11.29 13.51
CA ILE A 55 4.37 10.19 12.96
C ILE A 55 5.85 10.44 13.25
N LYS A 56 6.48 9.49 13.93
CA LYS A 56 7.89 9.62 14.34
C LYS A 56 8.79 9.60 13.11
N SER A 57 9.71 10.56 13.04
CA SER A 57 10.70 10.69 11.96
C SER A 57 10.08 10.86 10.56
N ASP A 58 8.85 11.33 10.47
CA ASP A 58 8.22 11.66 9.19
C ASP A 58 8.78 12.97 8.63
N PRO A 59 9.32 13.00 7.38
CA PRO A 59 9.93 14.19 6.80
C PRO A 59 8.93 15.31 6.54
N LEU A 60 7.64 14.98 6.44
CA LEU A 60 6.55 15.94 6.22
C LEU A 60 5.91 16.40 7.55
N ASN A 61 6.35 15.86 8.70
CA ASN A 61 5.79 16.09 10.02
C ASN A 61 4.27 15.86 10.06
N ARG A 62 3.81 14.83 9.35
CA ARG A 62 2.42 14.37 9.32
C ARG A 62 2.00 13.78 10.66
N SER A 63 0.69 13.76 10.88
CA SER A 63 0.05 13.20 12.06
C SER A 63 -1.20 12.41 11.66
N PHE A 64 -1.59 11.44 12.48
CA PHE A 64 -2.86 10.73 12.35
C PHE A 64 -3.79 11.06 13.51
N VAL A 65 -5.09 10.91 13.29
CA VAL A 65 -6.13 11.19 14.30
C VAL A 65 -6.54 9.88 14.97
N SER A 66 -6.63 9.90 16.30
CA SER A 66 -7.16 8.80 17.10
C SER A 66 -8.26 9.34 18.03
N ALA A 67 -9.49 8.90 17.84
CA ALA A 67 -10.64 9.32 18.65
C ALA A 67 -11.37 8.11 19.24
N LEU A 68 -11.38 8.01 20.56
CA LEU A 68 -11.91 6.85 21.29
C LEU A 68 -13.22 7.19 21.99
N PHE A 69 -14.33 6.64 21.53
CA PHE A 69 -15.57 6.63 22.29
C PHE A 69 -15.62 5.41 23.22
N CYS A 70 -15.84 5.64 24.51
CA CYS A 70 -16.16 4.62 25.50
C CYS A 70 -17.61 4.78 25.96
N SER A 71 -18.44 3.74 25.81
CA SER A 71 -19.82 3.77 26.30
C SER A 71 -19.89 3.92 27.83
N SER A 72 -21.00 4.48 28.33
CA SER A 72 -21.23 4.54 29.79
C SER A 72 -21.29 3.17 30.47
N LYS A 73 -21.58 2.11 29.70
CA LYS A 73 -21.48 0.71 30.12
C LYS A 73 -20.05 0.21 29.89
N PRO A 74 -19.24 -0.03 30.95
CA PRO A 74 -17.83 -0.34 30.77
C PRO A 74 -17.60 -1.67 30.05
N SER A 75 -16.78 -1.64 28.99
CA SER A 75 -16.42 -2.83 28.21
C SER A 75 -14.98 -2.80 27.73
N LYS A 76 -14.44 -3.98 27.42
CA LYS A 76 -13.16 -4.12 26.72
C LYS A 76 -13.33 -4.31 25.22
N LYS A 77 -14.53 -4.72 24.76
CA LYS A 77 -14.83 -4.91 23.34
C LYS A 77 -14.69 -3.57 22.63
N THR A 78 -13.87 -3.52 21.60
CA THR A 78 -13.56 -2.31 20.86
C THR A 78 -13.66 -2.59 19.37
N ILE A 79 -14.44 -1.78 18.65
CA ILE A 79 -14.51 -1.79 17.18
C ILE A 79 -13.65 -0.65 16.66
N ILE A 80 -12.89 -0.89 15.60
CA ILE A 80 -12.08 0.12 14.94
C ILE A 80 -12.75 0.54 13.64
N LEU A 81 -12.91 1.85 13.45
CA LEU A 81 -13.36 2.46 12.21
C LEU A 81 -12.20 3.28 11.65
N THR A 82 -11.69 2.92 10.47
CA THR A 82 -10.50 3.55 9.91
C THR A 82 -10.65 3.95 8.45
N GLY A 83 -9.81 4.89 8.02
CA GLY A 83 -9.68 5.32 6.64
C GLY A 83 -8.49 6.26 6.46
N HIS A 84 -8.13 6.53 5.21
CA HIS A 84 -7.03 7.42 4.89
C HIS A 84 -7.47 8.87 4.65
N LEU A 85 -6.56 9.80 4.95
CA LEU A 85 -6.78 11.25 4.90
C LEU A 85 -6.38 11.86 3.56
N ASP A 86 -5.43 11.22 2.90
CA ASP A 86 -4.77 11.71 1.71
C ASP A 86 -5.59 11.46 0.45
N VAL A 87 -5.21 12.14 -0.61
CA VAL A 87 -5.75 11.97 -1.95
C VAL A 87 -4.61 12.13 -2.94
N VAL A 88 -4.74 11.54 -4.13
CA VAL A 88 -3.77 11.76 -5.21
C VAL A 88 -3.82 13.21 -5.74
N ASP A 89 -2.86 13.56 -6.60
CA ASP A 89 -2.81 14.89 -7.21
C ASP A 89 -4.04 15.20 -8.10
N ILE A 90 -4.08 16.44 -8.58
CA ILE A 90 -5.21 17.01 -9.31
C ILE A 90 -4.80 17.58 -10.67
N GLU A 91 -3.62 17.22 -11.20
CA GLU A 91 -3.17 17.73 -12.51
C GLU A 91 -4.09 17.28 -13.65
N ASP A 92 -4.72 16.12 -13.49
CA ASP A 92 -5.69 15.52 -14.40
C ASP A 92 -6.96 16.37 -14.60
N TYR A 93 -7.30 17.27 -13.67
CA TYR A 93 -8.43 18.21 -13.79
C TYR A 93 -8.18 19.38 -14.76
N GLY A 94 -6.97 19.54 -15.28
CA GLY A 94 -6.65 20.56 -16.27
C GLY A 94 -7.01 21.98 -15.83
N HIS A 95 -7.79 22.70 -16.63
CA HIS A 95 -8.18 24.09 -16.32
C HIS A 95 -9.19 24.20 -15.16
N LEU A 96 -9.72 23.09 -14.66
CA LEU A 96 -10.62 23.03 -13.49
C LEU A 96 -9.93 22.56 -12.21
N LYS A 97 -8.60 22.47 -12.19
CA LYS A 97 -7.80 22.02 -11.03
C LYS A 97 -8.21 22.67 -9.71
N GLU A 98 -8.40 23.98 -9.69
CA GLU A 98 -8.82 24.73 -8.49
C GLU A 98 -10.23 24.35 -7.97
N LEU A 99 -11.02 23.62 -8.76
CA LEU A 99 -12.35 23.13 -8.38
C LEU A 99 -12.35 21.66 -7.93
N ALA A 100 -11.23 20.94 -8.02
CA ALA A 100 -11.17 19.51 -7.66
C ALA A 100 -11.65 19.24 -6.22
N PHE A 101 -11.43 20.20 -5.32
CA PHE A 101 -11.81 20.19 -3.91
C PHE A 101 -13.10 20.97 -3.60
N ASN A 102 -13.84 21.39 -4.63
CA ASN A 102 -15.13 22.06 -4.49
C ASN A 102 -16.21 21.31 -5.29
N PRO A 103 -16.76 20.20 -4.75
CA PRO A 103 -17.71 19.35 -5.47
C PRO A 103 -18.93 20.10 -6.00
N ILE A 104 -19.41 21.11 -5.26
CA ILE A 104 -20.59 21.90 -5.64
C ILE A 104 -20.31 22.72 -6.89
N GLU A 105 -19.16 23.40 -6.94
CA GLU A 105 -18.81 24.23 -8.10
C GLU A 105 -18.29 23.39 -9.27
N LEU A 106 -17.53 22.34 -8.98
CA LEU A 106 -17.06 21.38 -9.98
C LEU A 106 -18.24 20.79 -10.75
N LYS A 107 -19.30 20.34 -10.08
CA LYS A 107 -20.49 19.76 -10.74
C LYS A 107 -21.09 20.68 -11.83
N LYS A 108 -21.00 22.01 -11.66
CA LYS A 108 -21.53 22.97 -12.64
C LYS A 108 -20.65 23.11 -13.88
N ARG A 109 -19.34 22.91 -13.71
CA ARG A 109 -18.32 23.22 -14.73
C ARG A 109 -17.63 21.99 -15.30
N ILE A 110 -17.80 20.81 -14.70
CA ILE A 110 -17.11 19.58 -15.10
C ILE A 110 -17.39 19.15 -16.55
N LYS A 111 -18.52 19.58 -17.14
CA LYS A 111 -18.80 19.41 -18.59
C LYS A 111 -17.83 20.17 -19.51
N GLU A 112 -17.02 21.07 -18.98
CA GLU A 112 -15.91 21.72 -19.71
C GLU A 112 -14.73 20.74 -19.95
N LEU A 113 -14.66 19.63 -19.20
CA LEU A 113 -13.69 18.55 -19.39
C LEU A 113 -14.25 17.46 -20.33
N PRO A 114 -13.40 16.65 -20.98
CA PRO A 114 -13.83 15.61 -21.90
C PRO A 114 -14.39 14.38 -21.17
N LEU A 115 -15.58 14.52 -20.58
CA LEU A 115 -16.28 13.41 -19.93
C LEU A 115 -16.69 12.32 -20.92
N ASP A 116 -16.54 11.07 -20.50
CA ASP A 116 -17.09 9.94 -21.25
C ASP A 116 -18.62 9.84 -21.07
N LYS A 117 -19.24 8.91 -21.80
CA LYS A 117 -20.70 8.74 -21.76
C LYS A 117 -21.21 8.33 -20.38
N ASP A 118 -20.44 7.53 -19.64
CA ASP A 118 -20.85 7.05 -18.33
C ASP A 118 -20.86 8.18 -17.30
N ALA A 119 -19.78 8.98 -17.26
CA ALA A 119 -19.69 10.15 -16.40
C ALA A 119 -20.76 11.21 -16.73
N ILE A 120 -21.10 11.39 -18.02
CA ILE A 120 -22.22 12.29 -18.41
C ILE A 120 -23.55 11.78 -17.87
N ASN A 121 -23.85 10.49 -18.02
CA ASN A 121 -25.08 9.89 -17.50
C ASN A 121 -25.18 10.03 -15.98
N ASP A 122 -24.07 9.74 -15.28
CA ASP A 122 -24.00 9.85 -13.82
C ASP A 122 -24.17 11.31 -13.35
N LEU A 123 -23.58 12.28 -14.07
CA LEU A 123 -23.76 13.71 -13.81
C LEU A 123 -25.22 14.16 -14.01
N GLU A 124 -25.86 13.71 -15.09
CA GLU A 124 -27.23 14.06 -15.44
C GLU A 124 -28.28 13.38 -14.56
N SER A 125 -27.96 12.19 -14.01
CA SER A 125 -28.81 11.50 -13.04
C SER A 125 -29.05 12.33 -11.77
N GLY A 126 -28.10 13.18 -11.41
CA GLY A 126 -28.10 13.92 -10.16
C GLY A 126 -27.74 13.09 -8.92
N ASP A 127 -27.59 11.78 -9.06
CA ASP A 127 -27.31 10.81 -7.99
C ASP A 127 -25.81 10.58 -7.73
N TYR A 128 -24.95 11.41 -8.33
CA TYR A 128 -23.51 11.37 -8.11
C TYR A 128 -22.99 12.72 -7.66
N ILE A 129 -22.00 12.67 -6.76
CA ILE A 129 -21.17 13.80 -6.36
C ILE A 129 -19.77 13.60 -6.95
N PHE A 130 -19.26 14.62 -7.65
CA PHE A 130 -17.95 14.61 -8.30
C PHE A 130 -16.94 15.40 -7.48
N GLY A 131 -15.69 14.96 -7.47
CA GLY A 131 -14.58 15.68 -6.84
C GLY A 131 -13.51 14.75 -6.31
N ARG A 132 -12.28 15.25 -6.21
CA ARG A 132 -11.13 14.49 -5.71
C ARG A 132 -11.34 14.15 -4.24
N GLY A 133 -11.22 12.85 -3.94
CA GLY A 133 -11.39 12.30 -2.60
C GLY A 133 -12.84 12.17 -2.16
N THR A 134 -13.82 12.43 -3.04
CA THR A 134 -15.22 12.18 -2.71
C THR A 134 -15.48 10.68 -2.59
N ALA A 135 -14.89 9.88 -3.48
CA ALA A 135 -14.93 8.42 -3.40
C ALA A 135 -13.75 7.86 -2.60
N ASP A 136 -12.56 8.45 -2.72
CA ASP A 136 -11.31 7.87 -2.21
C ASP A 136 -10.52 8.78 -1.24
N MET A 137 -10.72 8.66 0.06
CA MET A 137 -11.84 7.97 0.69
C MET A 137 -12.54 8.84 1.74
N LYS A 138 -12.58 10.17 1.54
CA LYS A 138 -13.11 11.12 2.54
C LYS A 138 -14.59 10.93 2.84
N PHE A 139 -15.36 10.28 1.96
CA PHE A 139 -16.70 9.81 2.31
C PHE A 139 -16.68 8.79 3.45
N GLY A 140 -15.76 7.84 3.40
CA GLY A 140 -15.57 6.84 4.45
C GLY A 140 -15.23 7.48 5.79
N LEU A 141 -14.40 8.52 5.80
CA LEU A 141 -14.12 9.32 7.00
C LEU A 141 -15.37 10.06 7.50
N ALA A 142 -16.10 10.74 6.62
CA ALA A 142 -17.32 11.46 6.97
C ALA A 142 -18.40 10.53 7.55
N LEU A 143 -18.55 9.34 6.96
CA LEU A 143 -19.42 8.27 7.46
C LEU A 143 -19.03 7.88 8.90
N HIS A 144 -17.76 7.56 9.13
CA HIS A 144 -17.28 7.13 10.44
C HIS A 144 -17.44 8.22 11.51
N ILE A 145 -17.14 9.47 11.18
CA ILE A 145 -17.29 10.62 12.10
C ILE A 145 -18.75 10.80 12.51
N GLU A 146 -19.69 10.76 11.56
CA GLU A 146 -21.11 10.97 11.87
C GLU A 146 -21.74 9.76 12.56
N LEU A 147 -21.32 8.53 12.25
CA LEU A 147 -21.69 7.35 13.04
C LEU A 147 -21.20 7.48 14.48
N LEU A 148 -19.96 7.92 14.69
CA LEU A 148 -19.40 8.15 16.02
C LEU A 148 -20.18 9.25 16.77
N ARG A 149 -20.57 10.33 16.09
CA ARG A 149 -21.40 11.40 16.67
C ARG A 149 -22.78 10.90 17.10
N GLU A 150 -23.46 10.12 16.26
CA GLU A 150 -24.79 9.57 16.57
C GLU A 150 -24.74 8.51 17.66
N LEU A 151 -23.79 7.57 17.57
CA LEU A 151 -23.62 6.47 18.53
C LEU A 151 -23.19 6.98 19.90
N SER A 152 -22.28 7.95 19.96
CA SER A 152 -21.88 8.56 21.24
C SER A 152 -22.98 9.40 21.89
N SER A 153 -23.90 9.98 21.10
CA SER A 153 -25.06 10.67 21.62
C SER A 153 -26.14 9.74 22.16
N ARG A 154 -26.27 8.53 21.60
CA ARG A 154 -27.26 7.54 22.03
C ARG A 154 -26.76 6.70 23.21
N ASP A 155 -25.50 6.30 23.17
CA ASP A 155 -24.82 5.52 24.20
C ASP A 155 -25.65 4.30 24.69
N ASP A 156 -26.22 3.56 23.75
CA ASP A 156 -27.20 2.50 24.00
C ASP A 156 -26.61 1.07 23.91
N PHE A 157 -25.33 0.92 23.55
CA PHE A 157 -24.60 -0.35 23.50
C PHE A 157 -23.52 -0.46 24.60
N GLU A 158 -22.91 -1.64 24.73
CA GLU A 158 -21.80 -1.91 25.67
C GLU A 158 -20.51 -2.18 24.87
N GLY A 159 -19.64 -1.18 24.77
CA GLY A 159 -18.47 -1.26 23.90
C GLY A 159 -17.78 0.07 23.66
N ASN A 160 -16.58 -0.01 23.06
CA ASN A 160 -15.82 1.17 22.66
C ASN A 160 -15.72 1.23 21.14
N ILE A 161 -15.70 2.44 20.58
CA ILE A 161 -15.44 2.67 19.16
C ILE A 161 -14.19 3.52 19.05
N LEU A 162 -13.16 2.98 18.40
CA LEU A 162 -11.94 3.69 18.09
C LEU A 162 -11.98 4.13 16.63
N PHE A 163 -12.03 5.44 16.40
CA PHE A 163 -11.83 6.02 15.08
C PHE A 163 -10.35 6.33 14.85
N LEU A 164 -9.84 5.90 13.70
CA LEU A 164 -8.49 6.21 13.22
C LEU A 164 -8.57 6.85 11.84
N ALA A 165 -7.88 7.98 11.64
CA ALA A 165 -7.71 8.56 10.31
C ALA A 165 -6.22 8.79 10.06
N VAL A 166 -5.68 8.11 9.06
CA VAL A 166 -4.23 7.98 8.85
C VAL A 166 -3.82 8.62 7.52
N PRO A 167 -2.63 9.25 7.43
CA PRO A 167 -2.13 9.77 6.16
C PRO A 167 -1.23 8.74 5.44
N GLY A 168 -1.06 8.95 4.15
CA GLY A 168 0.00 8.36 3.32
C GLY A 168 -0.35 7.00 2.73
N GLU A 169 -1.61 6.56 2.72
CA GLU A 169 -2.02 5.29 2.10
C GLU A 169 -1.65 5.28 0.61
N GLU A 170 -1.89 6.38 -0.09
CA GLU A 170 -1.58 6.57 -1.52
C GLU A 170 -0.07 6.70 -1.78
N SER A 171 0.75 6.59 -0.73
CA SER A 171 2.21 6.66 -0.79
C SER A 171 2.88 5.41 -0.19
N ASN A 172 3.24 5.41 1.10
CA ASN A 172 3.93 4.29 1.75
C ASN A 172 3.24 3.79 3.04
N SER A 173 1.96 4.13 3.24
CA SER A 173 1.15 3.85 4.44
C SER A 173 1.81 4.28 5.76
N GLU A 174 2.52 5.41 5.75
CA GLU A 174 3.26 5.89 6.92
C GLU A 174 2.34 6.07 8.14
N GLY A 175 1.11 6.51 7.93
CA GLY A 175 0.11 6.69 8.97
C GLY A 175 -0.34 5.38 9.61
N MET A 176 -0.72 4.38 8.82
CA MET A 176 -1.17 3.11 9.37
C MET A 176 -0.02 2.33 10.03
N LEU A 177 1.18 2.36 9.45
CA LEU A 177 2.38 1.82 10.07
C LEU A 177 2.64 2.47 11.44
N ALA A 178 2.45 3.80 11.57
CA ALA A 178 2.57 4.49 12.85
C ALA A 178 1.42 4.22 13.83
N ALA A 179 0.22 3.89 13.32
CA ALA A 179 -0.94 3.55 14.12
C ALA A 179 -0.84 2.17 14.77
N VAL A 180 -0.10 1.22 14.18
CA VAL A 180 0.06 -0.14 14.72
C VAL A 180 0.64 -0.17 16.15
N PRO A 181 1.77 0.50 16.46
CA PRO A 181 2.25 0.61 17.84
C PRO A 181 1.25 1.26 18.79
N HIS A 182 0.50 2.26 18.34
CA HIS A 182 -0.55 2.93 19.13
C HIS A 182 -1.70 1.98 19.47
N LEU A 183 -2.16 1.17 18.52
CA LEU A 183 -3.15 0.11 18.76
C LEU A 183 -2.67 -0.87 19.84
N LEU A 184 -1.39 -1.25 19.83
CA LEU A 184 -0.86 -2.10 20.89
C LEU A 184 -0.72 -1.39 22.23
N GLU A 185 -0.37 -0.11 22.25
CA GLU A 185 -0.35 0.69 23.48
C GLU A 185 -1.73 0.69 24.13
N LEU A 186 -2.78 0.99 23.36
CA LEU A 186 -4.16 1.00 23.83
C LEU A 186 -4.60 -0.38 24.35
N ASN A 187 -4.24 -1.45 23.64
CA ASN A 187 -4.47 -2.83 24.08
C ASN A 187 -3.77 -3.12 25.42
N LYS A 188 -2.49 -2.78 25.56
CA LYS A 188 -1.69 -3.05 26.77
C LYS A 188 -2.12 -2.20 27.97
N LYS A 189 -2.40 -0.91 27.74
CA LYS A 189 -2.72 0.07 28.79
C LYS A 189 -4.13 -0.11 29.34
N TYR A 190 -5.11 -0.36 28.47
CA TYR A 190 -6.51 -0.41 28.86
C TYR A 190 -7.13 -1.81 28.78
N GLY A 191 -6.44 -2.79 28.20
CA GLY A 191 -6.94 -4.15 28.02
C GLY A 191 -8.00 -4.27 26.93
N TYR A 192 -8.02 -3.36 25.96
CA TYR A 192 -9.00 -3.37 24.87
C TYR A 192 -8.84 -4.59 23.97
N LYS A 193 -9.96 -5.20 23.60
CA LYS A 193 -10.05 -6.32 22.66
C LYS A 193 -10.66 -5.83 21.36
N TYR A 194 -9.88 -5.84 20.29
CA TYR A 194 -10.34 -5.43 18.97
C TYR A 194 -11.16 -6.56 18.34
N ILE A 195 -12.48 -6.40 18.31
CA ILE A 195 -13.41 -7.44 17.86
C ILE A 195 -13.82 -7.30 16.39
N GLY A 196 -13.46 -6.19 15.76
CA GLY A 196 -13.72 -5.91 14.35
C GLY A 196 -13.07 -4.60 13.93
N LEU A 197 -12.58 -4.53 12.69
CA LEU A 197 -12.06 -3.33 12.07
C LEU A 197 -12.66 -3.14 10.67
N PHE A 198 -13.15 -1.94 10.40
CA PHE A 198 -13.73 -1.56 9.12
C PHE A 198 -12.87 -0.47 8.48
N VAL A 199 -12.29 -0.75 7.32
CA VAL A 199 -11.72 0.27 6.45
C VAL A 199 -12.81 0.71 5.48
N SER A 200 -13.15 2.00 5.44
CA SER A 200 -14.28 2.51 4.64
C SER A 200 -13.98 2.78 3.16
N GLU A 201 -13.11 1.97 2.56
CA GLU A 201 -12.78 2.05 1.14
C GLU A 201 -14.01 1.85 0.25
N CYS A 202 -14.13 2.64 -0.81
CA CYS A 202 -15.21 2.44 -1.78
C CYS A 202 -14.98 1.19 -2.62
N CYS A 203 -16.08 0.62 -3.13
CA CYS A 203 -16.00 -0.52 -4.03
C CYS A 203 -15.33 -0.11 -5.34
N ILE A 204 -14.25 -0.79 -5.72
CA ILE A 204 -13.61 -0.61 -7.02
C ILE A 204 -14.36 -1.43 -8.08
N PRO A 205 -14.82 -0.81 -9.19
CA PRO A 205 -15.32 -1.53 -10.36
C PRO A 205 -14.23 -2.42 -10.97
N LYS A 206 -14.51 -3.70 -11.20
CA LYS A 206 -13.54 -4.63 -11.80
C LYS A 206 -13.35 -4.43 -13.30
N GLU A 207 -14.39 -3.92 -13.96
CA GLU A 207 -14.40 -3.64 -15.40
C GLU A 207 -15.35 -2.48 -15.72
N ILE A 208 -15.27 -1.96 -16.94
CA ILE A 208 -16.14 -0.87 -17.40
C ILE A 208 -17.60 -1.36 -17.38
N GLY A 209 -18.46 -0.62 -16.68
CA GLY A 209 -19.87 -0.97 -16.51
C GLY A 209 -20.16 -1.92 -15.35
N ASP A 210 -19.16 -2.25 -14.53
CA ASP A 210 -19.37 -3.01 -13.30
C ASP A 210 -20.06 -2.14 -12.23
N GLU A 211 -21.37 -2.37 -12.07
CA GLU A 211 -22.23 -1.72 -11.08
C GLU A 211 -22.37 -2.54 -9.79
N THR A 212 -21.52 -3.55 -9.59
CA THR A 212 -21.65 -4.47 -8.47
C THR A 212 -21.07 -3.88 -7.19
N LYS A 213 -21.86 -3.93 -6.12
CA LYS A 213 -21.49 -3.44 -4.79
C LYS A 213 -20.82 -4.58 -4.05
N ARG A 214 -19.75 -4.31 -3.29
CA ARG A 214 -18.92 -5.36 -2.69
C ARG A 214 -18.55 -5.06 -1.24
N ILE A 215 -18.41 -6.13 -0.47
CA ILE A 215 -17.67 -6.15 0.79
C ILE A 215 -16.46 -7.06 0.58
N TYR A 216 -15.29 -6.58 1.00
CA TYR A 216 -14.04 -7.31 0.83
C TYR A 216 -13.62 -7.93 2.16
N LEU A 217 -13.48 -9.25 2.14
CA LEU A 217 -13.13 -10.06 3.32
C LEU A 217 -11.61 -10.05 3.61
N GLY A 218 -10.85 -9.24 2.88
CA GLY A 218 -9.41 -9.23 2.88
C GLY A 218 -8.87 -8.21 1.87
N THR A 219 -7.55 -8.12 1.79
CA THR A 219 -6.82 -7.26 0.86
C THR A 219 -5.66 -8.01 0.23
N ALA A 220 -5.38 -7.72 -1.03
CA ALA A 220 -4.15 -8.15 -1.66
C ALA A 220 -2.95 -7.50 -0.97
N GLY A 221 -1.86 -8.25 -0.88
CA GLY A 221 -0.56 -7.74 -0.50
C GLY A 221 0.22 -7.23 -1.71
N LYS A 222 1.34 -6.58 -1.42
CA LYS A 222 2.28 -6.04 -2.40
C LYS A 222 3.71 -6.19 -1.89
N VAL A 223 4.56 -6.70 -2.76
CA VAL A 223 6.02 -6.75 -2.58
C VAL A 223 6.70 -6.14 -3.80
N MET A 224 7.86 -5.52 -3.60
CA MET A 224 8.64 -4.95 -4.68
C MET A 224 10.03 -5.58 -4.78
N PRO A 225 10.17 -6.73 -5.48
CA PRO A 225 11.48 -7.32 -5.73
C PRO A 225 12.40 -6.32 -6.43
N LEU A 226 13.56 -6.07 -5.83
CA LEU A 226 14.64 -5.25 -6.35
C LEU A 226 15.83 -6.14 -6.68
N PHE A 227 16.42 -5.90 -7.84
CA PHE A 227 17.58 -6.63 -8.32
C PHE A 227 18.74 -5.66 -8.55
N LEU A 228 19.93 -5.98 -8.04
CA LEU A 228 21.19 -5.39 -8.45
C LEU A 228 21.94 -6.39 -9.32
N PHE A 229 22.26 -6.00 -10.55
CA PHE A 229 23.05 -6.76 -11.49
C PHE A 229 24.48 -6.27 -11.43
N VAL A 230 25.38 -7.16 -11.05
CA VAL A 230 26.81 -6.88 -11.00
C VAL A 230 27.46 -7.49 -12.22
N GLY A 231 28.12 -6.65 -13.01
CA GLY A 231 28.88 -7.04 -14.18
C GLY A 231 30.37 -7.18 -13.93
N LYS A 232 31.12 -7.15 -15.04
CA LYS A 232 32.58 -7.08 -15.08
C LYS A 232 32.98 -6.00 -16.07
N GLU A 233 33.78 -5.04 -15.63
CA GLU A 233 34.25 -3.94 -16.46
C GLU A 233 35.08 -4.43 -17.65
N THR A 234 34.89 -3.78 -18.79
CA THR A 234 35.81 -3.88 -19.92
C THR A 234 35.81 -2.57 -20.72
N HIS A 235 36.85 -2.36 -21.51
CA HIS A 235 36.87 -1.32 -22.53
C HIS A 235 35.94 -1.74 -23.69
N VAL A 236 35.18 -0.81 -24.29
CA VAL A 236 34.22 -1.14 -25.38
C VAL A 236 34.87 -1.80 -26.60
N TYR A 237 36.17 -1.59 -26.83
CA TYR A 237 36.94 -2.28 -27.87
C TYR A 237 37.16 -3.78 -27.55
N GLU A 238 37.17 -4.13 -26.27
CA GLU A 238 37.35 -5.50 -25.75
C GLU A 238 36.02 -6.02 -25.18
N SER A 239 34.92 -5.81 -25.91
CA SER A 239 33.54 -6.04 -25.45
C SER A 239 33.21 -7.45 -24.96
N PHE A 240 34.10 -8.44 -25.17
CA PHE A 240 33.93 -9.83 -24.77
C PHE A 240 34.76 -10.25 -23.54
N SER A 241 35.61 -9.38 -23.01
CA SER A 241 36.40 -9.63 -21.79
C SER A 241 35.74 -9.09 -20.53
N GLY A 242 34.42 -8.86 -20.57
CA GLY A 242 33.64 -8.37 -19.44
C GLY A 242 32.19 -8.82 -19.56
N LEU A 243 31.37 -8.41 -18.60
CA LEU A 243 29.96 -8.75 -18.54
C LEU A 243 29.18 -7.46 -18.29
N ASN A 244 28.47 -6.99 -19.31
CA ASN A 244 27.67 -5.78 -19.19
C ASN A 244 26.39 -6.07 -18.38
N PRO A 245 26.18 -5.45 -17.21
CA PRO A 245 25.03 -5.73 -16.35
C PRO A 245 23.69 -5.34 -16.99
N ASN A 246 23.70 -4.45 -17.99
CA ASN A 246 22.48 -4.12 -18.75
C ASN A 246 21.91 -5.31 -19.51
N LEU A 247 22.76 -6.25 -19.96
CA LEU A 247 22.28 -7.46 -20.63
C LEU A 247 21.62 -8.42 -19.64
N LEU A 248 22.18 -8.57 -18.43
CA LEU A 248 21.56 -9.34 -17.34
C LEU A 248 20.20 -8.76 -16.95
N ALA A 249 20.13 -7.43 -16.76
CA ALA A 249 18.89 -6.74 -16.42
C ALA A 249 17.82 -6.95 -17.49
N THR A 250 18.20 -6.78 -18.76
CA THR A 250 17.30 -6.97 -19.90
C THR A 250 16.76 -8.40 -19.97
N GLU A 251 17.61 -9.40 -19.73
CA GLU A 251 17.19 -10.78 -19.79
C GLU A 251 16.30 -11.18 -18.61
N LEU A 252 16.53 -10.65 -17.40
CA LEU A 252 15.59 -10.82 -16.30
C LEU A 252 14.24 -10.17 -16.63
N ASN A 253 14.26 -8.93 -17.13
CA ASN A 253 13.04 -8.22 -17.50
C ASN A 253 12.24 -8.97 -18.57
N ARG A 254 12.91 -9.53 -19.58
CA ARG A 254 12.29 -10.37 -20.61
C ARG A 254 11.57 -11.60 -20.02
N LEU A 255 12.05 -12.13 -18.89
CA LEU A 255 11.50 -13.31 -18.23
C LEU A 255 10.44 -12.97 -17.18
N LEU A 256 10.50 -11.80 -16.53
CA LEU A 256 9.63 -11.43 -15.42
C LEU A 256 8.45 -10.54 -15.83
N GLU A 257 8.68 -9.61 -16.75
CA GLU A 257 7.65 -8.65 -17.20
C GLU A 257 6.43 -9.39 -17.76
N LEU A 258 5.26 -9.10 -17.19
CA LEU A 258 3.98 -9.70 -17.57
C LEU A 258 3.97 -11.24 -17.49
N ASN A 259 4.82 -11.85 -16.66
CA ASN A 259 4.90 -13.29 -16.52
C ASN A 259 3.76 -13.85 -15.63
N PRO A 260 2.81 -14.63 -16.17
CA PRO A 260 1.69 -15.17 -15.40
C PRO A 260 2.09 -16.25 -14.39
N ASP A 261 3.30 -16.82 -14.47
CA ASP A 261 3.79 -17.80 -13.48
C ASP A 261 4.02 -17.18 -12.10
N PHE A 262 4.02 -15.84 -12.03
CA PHE A 262 4.12 -15.05 -10.80
C PHE A 262 2.77 -14.45 -10.36
N CYS A 263 1.68 -14.73 -11.07
CA CYS A 263 0.35 -14.46 -10.56
C CYS A 263 0.06 -15.39 -9.36
N ASP A 264 -0.63 -14.84 -8.38
CA ASP A 264 -1.14 -15.58 -7.23
C ASP A 264 -2.64 -15.81 -7.40
N ILE A 265 -3.11 -16.98 -6.99
CA ILE A 265 -4.50 -17.40 -7.15
C ILE A 265 -5.01 -17.88 -5.80
N ASN A 266 -6.02 -17.20 -5.27
CA ASN A 266 -6.68 -17.66 -4.05
C ASN A 266 -8.17 -17.31 -4.07
N LYS A 267 -9.00 -18.28 -3.65
CA LYS A 267 -10.46 -18.15 -3.52
C LYS A 267 -11.18 -17.48 -4.71
N GLY A 268 -10.69 -17.72 -5.94
CA GLY A 268 -11.28 -17.18 -7.17
C GLY A 268 -10.75 -15.81 -7.60
N ASN A 269 -9.94 -15.14 -6.79
CA ASN A 269 -9.19 -13.95 -7.19
C ASN A 269 -7.84 -14.35 -7.80
N ILE A 270 -7.37 -13.56 -8.76
CA ILE A 270 -6.09 -13.72 -9.43
C ILE A 270 -5.39 -12.36 -9.45
N THR A 271 -4.12 -12.31 -9.08
CA THR A 271 -3.33 -11.08 -9.19
C THR A 271 -2.88 -10.82 -10.62
N PRO A 272 -2.74 -9.55 -11.04
CA PRO A 272 -2.06 -9.24 -12.30
C PRO A 272 -0.60 -9.72 -12.25
N PRO A 273 0.01 -10.00 -13.42
CA PRO A 273 1.40 -10.43 -13.47
C PRO A 273 2.35 -9.29 -13.04
N PRO A 274 3.61 -9.61 -12.70
CA PRO A 274 4.60 -8.62 -12.33
C PRO A 274 4.79 -7.55 -13.41
N THR A 275 5.03 -6.32 -12.97
CA THR A 275 5.29 -5.18 -13.85
C THR A 275 6.57 -4.47 -13.43
N CYS A 276 7.48 -4.27 -14.38
CA CYS A 276 8.72 -3.53 -14.21
C CYS A 276 8.41 -2.05 -14.04
N LEU A 277 8.76 -1.50 -12.88
CA LEU A 277 8.55 -0.09 -12.59
C LEU A 277 9.79 0.74 -12.92
N LYS A 278 10.98 0.15 -12.86
CA LYS A 278 12.24 0.82 -13.18
C LYS A 278 13.30 -0.19 -13.60
N GLN A 279 14.08 0.17 -14.62
CA GLN A 279 15.33 -0.49 -15.00
C GLN A 279 16.35 0.58 -15.42
N THR A 280 17.55 0.54 -14.85
CA THR A 280 18.62 1.52 -15.15
C THR A 280 20.00 0.92 -14.91
N ASP A 281 21.03 1.39 -15.62
CA ASP A 281 22.40 1.23 -15.13
C ASP A 281 22.74 2.27 -14.05
N LEU A 282 23.82 2.01 -13.30
CA LEU A 282 24.30 2.88 -12.22
C LEU A 282 25.57 3.65 -12.60
N LYS A 283 25.85 3.83 -13.90
CA LYS A 283 26.99 4.58 -14.39
C LYS A 283 26.63 6.06 -14.51
N GLU A 284 27.27 6.91 -13.70
CA GLU A 284 26.93 8.34 -13.61
C GLU A 284 27.57 9.20 -14.71
N LEU A 285 28.79 8.86 -15.15
CA LEU A 285 29.56 9.65 -16.11
C LEU A 285 29.85 8.85 -17.37
N TYR A 286 29.84 9.53 -18.52
CA TYR A 286 30.24 8.92 -19.79
C TYR A 286 31.71 8.52 -19.79
N SER A 287 31.98 7.29 -20.26
CA SER A 287 33.31 6.80 -20.62
C SER A 287 33.19 5.58 -21.54
N VAL A 288 34.30 5.18 -22.15
CA VAL A 288 34.44 3.96 -22.98
C VAL A 288 34.52 2.65 -22.19
N GLN A 289 34.30 2.69 -20.88
CA GLN A 289 34.19 1.51 -20.01
C GLN A 289 32.74 1.01 -19.96
N THR A 290 32.49 -0.29 -19.88
CA THR A 290 31.12 -0.79 -19.61
C THR A 290 30.64 -0.38 -18.21
N PRO A 291 29.32 -0.25 -17.96
CA PRO A 291 28.79 -0.10 -16.61
C PRO A 291 29.19 -1.28 -15.71
N LEU A 292 29.44 -1.00 -14.43
CA LEU A 292 29.75 -2.03 -13.42
C LEU A 292 28.49 -2.66 -12.80
N MET A 293 27.44 -1.86 -12.65
CA MET A 293 26.20 -2.27 -12.02
C MET A 293 24.98 -1.72 -12.76
N ALA A 294 23.88 -2.47 -12.69
CA ALA A 294 22.55 -2.02 -13.07
C ALA A 294 21.54 -2.43 -11.99
N ALA A 295 20.36 -1.81 -11.99
CA ALA A 295 19.30 -2.14 -11.05
C ALA A 295 17.93 -2.15 -11.73
N SER A 296 17.02 -2.99 -11.23
CA SER A 296 15.60 -2.97 -11.62
C SER A 296 14.70 -3.40 -10.48
N TYR A 297 13.49 -2.85 -10.39
CA TYR A 297 12.47 -3.36 -9.47
C TYR A 297 11.09 -3.47 -10.12
N TYR A 298 10.28 -4.36 -9.55
CA TYR A 298 9.00 -4.77 -10.10
C TYR A 298 7.91 -4.65 -9.05
N ASN A 299 6.66 -4.40 -9.46
CA ASN A 299 5.48 -4.55 -8.63
C ASN A 299 4.98 -5.99 -8.70
N VAL A 300 4.78 -6.65 -7.56
CA VAL A 300 4.16 -7.99 -7.47
C VAL A 300 3.09 -7.96 -6.39
N LEU A 301 1.84 -8.27 -6.77
CA LEU A 301 0.74 -8.41 -5.81
C LEU A 301 0.65 -9.85 -5.31
N THR A 302 0.28 -10.01 -4.04
CA THR A 302 0.15 -11.31 -3.36
C THR A 302 -1.25 -11.47 -2.77
N LEU A 303 -1.72 -12.70 -2.58
CA LEU A 303 -2.99 -13.02 -1.92
C LEU A 303 -2.78 -14.00 -0.76
N ASN A 304 -2.03 -15.07 -1.01
CA ASN A 304 -1.64 -16.10 -0.03
C ASN A 304 -0.28 -16.73 -0.40
N LEU A 305 0.52 -16.05 -1.24
CA LEU A 305 1.83 -16.52 -1.68
C LEU A 305 2.83 -16.50 -0.51
N SER A 306 3.48 -17.63 -0.28
CA SER A 306 4.57 -17.69 0.70
C SER A 306 5.77 -16.85 0.23
N ILE A 307 6.27 -15.98 1.11
CA ILE A 307 7.49 -15.20 0.86
C ILE A 307 8.69 -16.10 0.55
N ASP A 308 8.83 -17.22 1.25
CA ASP A 308 9.92 -18.19 1.02
C ASP A 308 9.81 -18.76 -0.42
N GLU A 309 8.58 -19.09 -0.87
CA GLU A 309 8.35 -19.60 -2.23
C GLU A 309 8.59 -18.53 -3.31
N LEU A 310 8.21 -17.28 -3.03
CA LEU A 310 8.48 -16.16 -3.93
C LEU A 310 9.99 -15.97 -4.10
N ILE A 311 10.77 -15.92 -3.02
CA ILE A 311 12.23 -15.74 -3.10
C ILE A 311 12.87 -16.88 -3.91
N GLU A 312 12.47 -18.13 -3.69
CA GLU A 312 13.00 -19.25 -4.45
C GLU A 312 12.60 -19.20 -5.94
N LYS A 313 11.36 -18.79 -6.27
CA LYS A 313 10.97 -18.52 -7.66
C LYS A 313 11.83 -17.43 -8.31
N LEU A 314 12.08 -16.32 -7.61
CA LEU A 314 12.89 -15.22 -8.11
C LEU A 314 14.36 -15.64 -8.29
N LYS A 315 14.92 -16.45 -7.39
CA LYS A 315 16.27 -17.01 -7.53
C LYS A 315 16.41 -17.87 -8.79
N ASN A 316 15.46 -18.78 -9.01
CA ASN A 316 15.46 -19.64 -10.19
C ASN A 316 15.38 -18.81 -11.48
N LEU A 317 14.53 -17.77 -11.49
CA LEU A 317 14.43 -16.84 -12.62
C LEU A 317 15.74 -16.08 -12.86
N CYS A 318 16.42 -15.65 -11.80
CA CYS A 318 17.72 -14.97 -11.90
C CYS A 318 18.80 -15.90 -12.46
N PHE A 319 18.86 -17.16 -12.02
CA PHE A 319 19.79 -18.15 -12.58
C PHE A 319 19.52 -18.36 -14.07
N GLN A 320 18.25 -18.51 -14.46
CA GLN A 320 17.86 -18.64 -15.86
C GLN A 320 18.29 -17.40 -16.68
N ALA A 321 18.05 -16.19 -16.16
CA ALA A 321 18.43 -14.96 -16.83
C ALA A 321 19.94 -14.85 -17.03
N PHE A 322 20.71 -15.26 -16.02
CA PHE A 322 22.17 -15.29 -16.07
C PHE A 322 22.68 -16.27 -17.13
N HIS A 323 22.18 -17.51 -17.11
CA HIS A 323 22.56 -18.51 -18.11
C HIS A 323 22.20 -18.08 -19.54
N ASN A 324 21.01 -17.51 -19.74
CA ASN A 324 20.59 -17.00 -21.04
C ASN A 324 21.51 -15.86 -21.51
N THR A 325 21.92 -14.97 -20.61
CA THR A 325 22.88 -13.92 -20.90
C THR A 325 24.23 -14.49 -21.37
N LEU A 326 24.77 -15.48 -20.67
CA LEU A 326 26.01 -16.14 -21.08
C LEU A 326 25.88 -16.81 -22.45
N ASN A 327 24.74 -17.45 -22.74
CA ASN A 327 24.46 -18.05 -24.04
C ASN A 327 24.37 -17.00 -25.17
N ILE A 328 23.80 -15.82 -24.90
CA ILE A 328 23.76 -14.70 -25.85
C ILE A 328 25.17 -14.20 -26.17
N ILE A 329 26.00 -14.05 -25.13
CA ILE A 329 27.40 -13.63 -25.27
C ILE A 329 28.17 -14.66 -26.09
N GLU A 330 28.04 -15.94 -25.76
CA GLU A 330 28.74 -17.01 -26.47
C GLU A 330 28.38 -17.07 -27.96
N LYS A 331 27.09 -16.97 -28.30
CA LYS A 331 26.64 -16.88 -29.70
C LYS A 331 27.24 -15.68 -30.42
N SER A 332 27.33 -14.53 -29.74
CA SER A 332 27.87 -13.29 -30.29
C SER A 332 29.38 -13.38 -30.51
N VAL A 333 30.11 -13.95 -29.56
CA VAL A 333 31.56 -14.22 -29.66
C VAL A 333 31.85 -15.15 -30.82
N ASN A 334 31.14 -16.27 -30.94
CA ASN A 334 31.33 -17.25 -32.02
C ASN A 334 31.05 -16.63 -33.40
N LYS A 335 30.00 -15.81 -33.50
CA LYS A 335 29.67 -15.09 -34.74
C LYS A 335 30.71 -14.00 -35.07
N PHE A 336 31.22 -13.29 -34.08
CA PHE A 336 32.26 -12.29 -34.31
C PHE A 336 33.60 -12.93 -34.71
N ALA A 337 33.96 -14.07 -34.10
CA ALA A 337 35.15 -14.84 -34.45
C ALA A 337 35.14 -15.27 -35.93
N SER A 338 33.98 -15.72 -36.43
CA SER A 338 33.84 -16.11 -37.84
C SER A 338 33.91 -14.94 -38.82
N ILE A 339 33.42 -13.75 -38.43
CA ILE A 339 33.50 -12.53 -39.26
C ILE A 339 34.92 -11.94 -39.26
N SER A 340 35.57 -11.93 -38.09
CA SER A 340 36.86 -11.27 -37.90
C SER A 340 38.07 -12.14 -38.28
N ASN A 341 37.87 -13.45 -38.51
CA ASN A 341 38.94 -14.45 -38.65
C ASN A 341 39.95 -14.41 -37.50
N ARG A 342 39.47 -14.06 -36.29
CA ARG A 342 40.28 -14.03 -35.06
C ARG A 342 39.73 -15.04 -34.07
N ASN A 343 40.63 -15.68 -33.33
CA ASN A 343 40.21 -16.43 -32.15
C ASN A 343 39.72 -15.43 -31.10
N SER A 344 38.42 -15.42 -30.83
CA SER A 344 37.80 -14.50 -29.88
C SER A 344 37.56 -15.27 -28.59
N LEU A 345 38.47 -15.13 -27.64
CA LEU A 345 38.30 -15.69 -26.30
C LEU A 345 37.37 -14.78 -25.50
N ARG A 346 36.55 -15.38 -24.63
CA ARG A 346 35.74 -14.68 -23.63
C ARG A 346 36.21 -15.04 -22.24
N GLU A 347 35.94 -14.17 -21.28
CA GLU A 347 36.04 -14.53 -19.87
C GLU A 347 34.87 -15.47 -19.50
N GLU A 348 35.16 -16.45 -18.64
CA GLU A 348 34.16 -17.39 -18.13
C GLU A 348 33.63 -16.87 -16.80
N PHE A 349 32.30 -16.88 -16.68
CA PHE A 349 31.60 -16.43 -15.49
C PHE A 349 30.66 -17.52 -15.02
N GLU A 350 30.77 -17.87 -13.74
CA GLU A 350 29.82 -18.76 -13.07
C GLU A 350 28.61 -17.96 -12.60
N PRO A 351 27.37 -18.35 -12.95
CA PRO A 351 26.17 -17.71 -12.46
C PRO A 351 26.11 -17.69 -10.94
N LYS A 352 25.89 -16.50 -10.38
CA LYS A 352 25.77 -16.29 -8.94
C LYS A 352 24.52 -15.45 -8.64
N VAL A 353 23.69 -15.97 -7.74
CA VAL A 353 22.50 -15.30 -7.26
C VAL A 353 22.54 -15.29 -5.74
N LEU A 354 22.35 -14.11 -5.13
CA LEU A 354 22.40 -13.90 -3.69
C LEU A 354 21.18 -13.10 -3.24
N THR A 355 20.79 -13.22 -1.98
CA THR A 355 19.87 -12.27 -1.36
C THR A 355 20.63 -11.12 -0.69
N TYR A 356 19.95 -10.00 -0.46
CA TYR A 356 20.51 -8.87 0.27
C TYR A 356 20.94 -9.29 1.68
N GLU A 357 20.16 -10.12 2.37
CA GLU A 357 20.52 -10.63 3.69
C GLU A 357 21.85 -11.40 3.68
N GLU A 358 22.09 -12.25 2.66
CA GLU A 358 23.33 -13.01 2.52
C GLU A 358 24.54 -12.07 2.32
N VAL A 359 24.39 -11.05 1.47
CA VAL A 359 25.43 -10.06 1.20
C VAL A 359 25.70 -9.22 2.45
N TYR A 360 24.65 -8.71 3.08
CA TYR A 360 24.71 -7.89 4.29
C TYR A 360 25.41 -8.63 5.45
N LYS A 361 25.04 -9.89 5.72
CA LYS A 361 25.68 -10.71 6.75
C LYS A 361 27.18 -10.85 6.50
N LYS A 362 27.59 -11.11 5.26
CA LYS A 362 29.01 -11.26 4.92
C LYS A 362 29.81 -9.95 5.07
N VAL A 363 29.23 -8.83 4.67
CA VAL A 363 29.81 -7.50 4.90
C VAL A 363 29.96 -7.26 6.39
N LYS A 364 28.91 -7.59 7.15
CA LYS A 364 28.86 -7.40 8.59
C LYS A 364 29.90 -8.24 9.35
N GLU A 365 30.12 -9.49 8.96
CA GLU A 365 31.19 -10.34 9.48
C GLU A 365 32.58 -9.70 9.33
N THR A 366 32.78 -8.92 8.27
CA THR A 366 34.08 -8.31 7.94
C THR A 366 34.27 -6.95 8.61
N LEU A 367 33.23 -6.12 8.63
CA LEU A 367 33.31 -4.71 9.04
C LEU A 367 32.70 -4.41 10.43
N GLY A 368 31.90 -5.34 10.98
CA GLY A 368 31.22 -5.15 12.26
C GLY A 368 30.28 -3.93 12.26
N ASP A 369 30.08 -3.31 13.43
CA ASP A 369 29.17 -2.17 13.65
C ASP A 369 29.53 -0.91 12.87
N LYS A 370 30.77 -0.82 12.35
CA LYS A 370 31.19 0.30 11.52
C LYS A 370 30.39 0.40 10.22
N PHE A 371 29.98 -0.73 9.64
CA PHE A 371 29.17 -0.72 8.41
C PHE A 371 27.76 -0.18 8.67
N ASP A 372 27.17 -0.49 9.82
CA ASP A 372 25.82 -0.03 10.16
C ASP A 372 25.80 1.49 10.38
N THR A 373 26.82 2.02 11.06
CA THR A 373 27.01 3.48 11.19
C THR A 373 27.26 4.14 9.84
N TYR A 374 28.07 3.53 8.97
CA TYR A 374 28.35 4.05 7.63
C TYR A 374 27.08 4.15 6.77
N ILE A 375 26.32 3.05 6.68
CA ILE A 375 25.12 3.01 5.86
C ILE A 375 24.03 3.91 6.41
N GLN A 376 23.91 4.03 7.75
CA GLN A 376 22.99 4.96 8.39
C GLN A 376 23.29 6.42 7.99
N GLY A 377 24.55 6.84 8.05
CA GLY A 377 24.93 8.20 7.64
C GLY A 377 24.66 8.48 6.15
N LYS A 378 24.81 7.48 5.29
CA LYS A 378 24.43 7.57 3.87
C LYS A 378 22.92 7.71 3.67
N ILE A 379 22.13 6.92 4.39
CA ILE A 379 20.67 6.99 4.35
C ILE A 379 20.18 8.37 4.79
N GLU A 380 20.71 8.90 5.89
CA GLU A 380 20.39 10.25 6.36
C GLU A 380 20.74 11.33 5.31
N GLN A 381 21.88 11.19 4.64
CA GLN A 381 22.25 12.07 3.52
C GLN A 381 21.21 12.01 2.39
N TRP A 382 20.85 10.81 1.92
CA TRP A 382 19.91 10.66 0.80
C TRP A 382 18.49 11.14 1.15
N ILE A 383 18.05 10.96 2.40
CA ILE A 383 16.79 11.53 2.89
C ILE A 383 16.84 13.06 2.84
N ASN A 384 17.95 13.68 3.28
CA ASN A 384 18.12 15.13 3.20
C ASN A 384 18.20 15.67 1.76
N GLU A 385 18.62 14.83 0.82
CA GLU A 385 18.60 15.11 -0.63
C GLU A 385 17.21 14.89 -1.27
N ASN A 386 16.19 14.52 -0.48
CA ASN A 386 14.81 14.22 -0.91
C ASN A 386 14.73 13.08 -1.94
N MET A 387 15.59 12.07 -1.82
CA MET A 387 15.47 10.85 -2.64
C MET A 387 14.27 10.01 -2.19
N ASP A 388 13.58 9.38 -3.13
CA ASP A 388 12.52 8.42 -2.83
C ASP A 388 13.09 7.13 -2.18
N LEU A 389 12.21 6.36 -1.52
CA LEU A 389 12.60 5.15 -0.81
C LEU A 389 13.19 4.08 -1.74
N GLN A 390 12.74 4.02 -3.00
CA GLN A 390 13.20 3.04 -3.98
C GLN A 390 14.63 3.36 -4.48
N THR A 391 14.96 4.64 -4.68
CA THR A 391 16.31 5.10 -5.01
C THR A 391 17.26 4.92 -3.82
N ILE A 392 16.80 5.22 -2.61
CA ILE A 392 17.53 4.90 -1.38
C ILE A 392 17.81 3.40 -1.30
N ALA A 393 16.82 2.55 -1.58
CA ALA A 393 16.98 1.10 -1.59
C ALA A 393 18.06 0.63 -2.59
N ILE A 394 18.03 1.13 -3.84
CA ILE A 394 19.07 0.86 -4.85
C ILE A 394 20.45 1.25 -4.31
N ASN A 395 20.57 2.44 -3.73
CA ASN A 395 21.83 2.95 -3.19
C ASN A 395 22.33 2.12 -1.99
N ILE A 396 21.44 1.68 -1.10
CA ILE A 396 21.79 0.77 0.01
C ILE A 396 22.37 -0.53 -0.55
N MET A 397 21.71 -1.12 -1.55
CA MET A 397 22.16 -2.38 -2.15
C MET A 397 23.52 -2.21 -2.84
N LYS A 398 23.72 -1.11 -3.58
CA LYS A 398 25.00 -0.73 -4.20
C LYS A 398 26.11 -0.58 -3.15
N GLU A 399 25.92 0.23 -2.11
CA GLU A 399 26.91 0.48 -1.05
C GLU A 399 27.24 -0.79 -0.26
N THR A 400 26.24 -1.64 -0.01
CA THR A 400 26.44 -2.95 0.63
C THR A 400 27.29 -3.86 -0.26
N TYR A 401 26.98 -3.95 -1.55
CA TYR A 401 27.79 -4.73 -2.48
C TYR A 401 29.21 -4.17 -2.65
N LEU A 402 29.41 -2.84 -2.64
CA LEU A 402 30.75 -2.23 -2.70
C LEU A 402 31.64 -2.67 -1.53
N ASN A 403 31.06 -3.00 -0.37
CA ASN A 403 31.77 -3.52 0.79
C ASN A 403 31.81 -5.06 0.86
N TYR A 404 31.14 -5.77 -0.04
CA TYR A 404 31.12 -7.24 -0.10
C TYR A 404 32.46 -7.79 -0.63
N PRO A 405 33.08 -8.80 0.00
CA PRO A 405 34.45 -9.22 -0.35
C PRO A 405 34.59 -9.88 -1.72
N ASP A 406 33.54 -10.56 -2.21
CA ASP A 406 33.57 -11.26 -3.49
C ASP A 406 33.00 -10.39 -4.61
N LYS A 407 33.87 -10.01 -5.55
CA LYS A 407 33.56 -9.11 -6.66
C LYS A 407 33.20 -9.82 -7.97
N SER A 408 32.91 -11.12 -7.93
CA SER A 408 32.43 -11.83 -9.11
C SER A 408 31.09 -11.25 -9.58
N PRO A 409 30.79 -11.31 -10.88
CA PRO A 409 29.46 -10.99 -11.39
C PRO A 409 28.36 -11.79 -10.68
N ALA A 410 27.24 -11.13 -10.40
CA ALA A 410 26.15 -11.69 -9.61
C ALA A 410 24.83 -10.95 -9.88
N ILE A 411 23.71 -11.59 -9.51
CA ILE A 411 22.41 -10.93 -9.36
C ILE A 411 22.05 -10.97 -7.87
N ILE A 412 21.81 -9.82 -7.27
CA ILE A 412 21.46 -9.70 -5.85
C ILE A 412 19.99 -9.33 -5.73
N ILE A 413 19.23 -10.12 -4.99
CA ILE A 413 17.79 -9.96 -4.78
C ILE A 413 17.55 -9.30 -3.42
N GLY A 414 16.75 -8.25 -3.39
CA GLY A 414 16.22 -7.66 -2.18
C GLY A 414 14.82 -7.13 -2.45
N PHE A 415 14.29 -6.36 -1.53
CA PHE A 415 12.97 -5.75 -1.68
C PHE A 415 13.04 -4.25 -1.40
N ALA A 416 12.49 -3.47 -2.32
CA ALA A 416 12.28 -2.05 -2.09
C ALA A 416 11.00 -1.85 -1.24
N PRO A 417 10.95 -0.84 -0.36
CA PRO A 417 9.71 -0.39 0.23
C PRO A 417 8.71 0.14 -0.82
N PRO A 418 7.41 0.25 -0.50
CA PRO A 418 6.75 -0.29 0.69
C PRO A 418 6.39 -1.78 0.56
N TYR A 419 6.23 -2.47 1.70
CA TYR A 419 5.69 -3.81 1.78
C TYR A 419 4.27 -3.79 2.37
N TYR A 420 3.32 -4.40 1.67
CA TYR A 420 1.95 -4.61 2.14
C TYR A 420 1.72 -6.11 2.33
N PRO A 421 1.50 -6.59 3.56
CA PRO A 421 1.08 -7.97 3.80
C PRO A 421 -0.30 -8.23 3.22
N ASP A 422 -0.50 -9.36 2.54
CA ASP A 422 -1.86 -9.84 2.26
C ASP A 422 -2.58 -10.21 3.56
N LYS A 423 -3.90 -10.04 3.56
CA LYS A 423 -4.75 -10.40 4.70
C LYS A 423 -6.11 -10.91 4.23
N HIS A 424 -6.63 -11.93 4.90
CA HIS A 424 -7.96 -12.50 4.63
C HIS A 424 -8.58 -13.08 5.91
N LEU A 425 -9.89 -12.91 6.08
CA LEU A 425 -10.65 -13.54 7.17
C LEU A 425 -10.70 -15.06 7.02
N MET A 426 -10.26 -15.78 8.06
CA MET A 426 -10.15 -17.23 8.03
C MET A 426 -11.34 -17.92 8.71
N GLU A 427 -12.01 -18.83 7.99
CA GLU A 427 -13.17 -19.59 8.51
C GLU A 427 -12.84 -20.52 9.69
N ASN A 428 -11.56 -20.83 9.92
CA ASN A 428 -11.12 -21.68 11.04
C ASN A 428 -10.73 -20.88 12.30
N LYS A 429 -10.84 -19.55 12.28
CA LYS A 429 -10.55 -18.67 13.44
C LYS A 429 -11.87 -18.14 14.01
N THR A 430 -12.07 -18.33 15.32
CA THR A 430 -13.33 -17.99 16.00
C THR A 430 -13.73 -16.53 15.79
N ASP A 431 -12.82 -15.59 16.03
CA ASP A 431 -13.13 -14.15 15.93
C ASP A 431 -13.45 -13.73 14.48
N ASP A 432 -12.75 -14.30 13.50
CA ASP A 432 -13.02 -14.08 12.08
C ASP A 432 -14.37 -14.68 11.66
N MET A 433 -14.72 -15.87 12.17
CA MET A 433 -16.01 -16.52 11.91
C MET A 433 -17.18 -15.68 12.46
N VAL A 434 -17.02 -15.02 13.61
CA VAL A 434 -18.02 -14.09 14.15
C VAL A 434 -18.25 -12.95 13.16
N LEU A 435 -17.18 -12.31 12.67
CA LEU A 435 -17.31 -11.22 11.70
C LEU A 435 -17.90 -11.70 10.37
N LEU A 436 -17.51 -12.86 9.86
CA LEU A 436 -18.08 -13.45 8.64
C LEU A 436 -19.60 -13.67 8.74
N LYS A 437 -20.08 -14.18 9.89
CA LYS A 437 -21.52 -14.36 10.13
C LYS A 437 -22.28 -13.04 10.18
N ILE A 438 -21.69 -12.01 10.81
CA ILE A 438 -22.28 -10.67 10.85
C ILE A 438 -22.35 -10.09 9.44
N ILE A 439 -21.32 -10.32 8.62
CA ILE A 439 -21.34 -9.93 7.20
C ILE A 439 -22.51 -10.58 6.47
N ASP A 440 -22.75 -11.88 6.66
CA ASP A 440 -23.90 -12.54 6.04
C ASP A 440 -25.24 -11.88 6.45
N ASN A 441 -25.39 -11.54 7.73
CA ASN A 441 -26.60 -10.89 8.25
C ASN A 441 -26.79 -9.47 7.69
N ILE A 442 -25.73 -8.68 7.52
CA ILE A 442 -25.85 -7.32 6.93
C ILE A 442 -26.17 -7.38 5.44
N LEU A 443 -25.70 -8.41 4.72
CA LEU A 443 -26.02 -8.59 3.30
C LEU A 443 -27.48 -8.98 3.10
N GLU A 444 -28.02 -9.87 3.94
CA GLU A 444 -29.44 -10.20 3.95
C GLU A 444 -30.28 -8.96 4.27
N TYR A 445 -29.86 -8.17 5.27
CA TYR A 445 -30.53 -6.92 5.61
C TYR A 445 -30.48 -5.87 4.49
N ALA A 446 -29.37 -5.75 3.77
CA ALA A 446 -29.24 -4.86 2.61
C ALA A 446 -30.26 -5.22 1.52
N LYS A 447 -30.40 -6.52 1.25
CA LYS A 447 -31.37 -7.05 0.28
C LYS A 447 -32.81 -6.81 0.72
N ASP A 448 -33.14 -7.11 1.96
CA ASP A 448 -34.51 -7.04 2.47
C ASP A 448 -35.01 -5.60 2.67
N LYS A 449 -34.15 -4.69 3.13
CA LYS A 449 -34.54 -3.31 3.45
C LYS A 449 -34.36 -2.34 2.30
N PHE A 450 -33.31 -2.53 1.50
CA PHE A 450 -32.93 -1.57 0.47
C PHE A 450 -33.03 -2.14 -0.95
N ASN A 451 -33.38 -3.42 -1.10
CA ASN A 451 -33.33 -4.13 -2.38
C ASN A 451 -31.95 -4.02 -3.05
N THR A 452 -30.89 -3.99 -2.23
CA THR A 452 -29.51 -3.83 -2.68
C THR A 452 -28.78 -5.16 -2.53
N ASN A 453 -28.37 -5.73 -3.65
CA ASN A 453 -27.48 -6.89 -3.67
C ASN A 453 -26.04 -6.41 -3.53
N ILE A 454 -25.32 -6.96 -2.54
CA ILE A 454 -23.91 -6.71 -2.29
C ILE A 454 -23.21 -8.07 -2.32
N GLU A 455 -22.12 -8.18 -3.08
CA GLU A 455 -21.33 -9.40 -3.18
C GLU A 455 -20.25 -9.44 -2.10
N LYS A 456 -19.94 -10.66 -1.65
CA LYS A 456 -18.71 -10.92 -0.88
C LYS A 456 -17.59 -11.19 -1.86
N ASP A 457 -16.59 -10.33 -1.85
CA ASP A 457 -15.34 -10.56 -2.54
C ASP A 457 -14.27 -10.95 -1.51
N HIS A 458 -13.37 -11.86 -1.88
CA HIS A 458 -12.36 -12.30 -0.94
C HIS A 458 -11.27 -11.25 -0.77
N TYR A 459 -10.96 -10.47 -1.81
CA TYR A 459 -9.81 -9.57 -1.80
C TYR A 459 -10.12 -8.21 -2.42
N TYR A 460 -9.84 -7.15 -1.66
CA TYR A 460 -9.63 -5.83 -2.23
C TYR A 460 -8.32 -5.84 -3.01
N MET A 461 -8.37 -5.65 -4.33
CA MET A 461 -7.22 -5.85 -5.22
C MET A 461 -6.33 -4.62 -5.38
N ALA A 462 -6.73 -3.48 -4.79
CA ALA A 462 -5.88 -2.29 -4.68
C ALA A 462 -5.13 -2.28 -3.34
N LEU A 463 -4.28 -1.28 -3.15
CA LEU A 463 -3.66 -1.04 -1.84
C LEU A 463 -4.74 -0.71 -0.81
N CYS A 464 -4.51 -1.17 0.41
CA CYS A 464 -5.39 -0.91 1.52
C CYS A 464 -4.66 -1.10 2.84
N ASP A 465 -4.88 -0.18 3.77
CA ASP A 465 -4.36 -0.22 5.14
C ASP A 465 -4.82 -1.45 5.95
N LEU A 466 -5.81 -2.18 5.46
CA LEU A 466 -6.21 -3.49 5.98
C LEU A 466 -5.00 -4.44 6.14
N SER A 467 -3.99 -4.29 5.27
CA SER A 467 -2.72 -5.02 5.25
C SER A 467 -1.95 -4.98 6.59
N TYR A 468 -2.13 -3.91 7.38
CA TYR A 468 -1.40 -3.67 8.62
C TYR A 468 -2.21 -3.96 9.88
N THR A 469 -3.37 -4.61 9.74
CA THR A 469 -4.27 -4.90 10.87
C THR A 469 -3.94 -6.22 11.59
N GLY A 470 -2.79 -6.82 11.27
CA GLY A 470 -2.25 -8.02 11.90
C GLY A 470 -1.76 -9.05 10.89
N ILE A 471 -0.77 -9.85 11.28
CA ILE A 471 -0.11 -10.84 10.41
C ILE A 471 -0.04 -12.20 11.11
N THR A 472 -0.53 -13.24 10.43
CA THR A 472 -0.51 -14.63 10.94
C THR A 472 0.81 -15.34 10.64
N ASN A 473 1.43 -15.09 9.47
CA ASN A 473 2.70 -15.69 9.08
C ASN A 473 3.93 -14.89 9.55
N LYS A 474 4.26 -15.02 10.84
CA LYS A 474 5.43 -14.34 11.45
C LYS A 474 6.76 -14.70 10.79
N LYS A 475 6.91 -15.95 10.35
CA LYS A 475 8.14 -16.41 9.70
C LYS A 475 8.34 -15.68 8.37
N GLY A 476 7.31 -15.65 7.53
CA GLY A 476 7.33 -14.92 6.25
C GLY A 476 7.60 -13.43 6.44
N LEU A 477 6.98 -12.81 7.45
CA LEU A 477 7.24 -11.41 7.80
C LEU A 477 8.72 -11.16 8.16
N ASN A 478 9.34 -12.04 8.95
CA ASN A 478 10.75 -11.90 9.30
C ASN A 478 11.67 -12.14 8.07
N THR A 479 11.35 -13.11 7.20
CA THR A 479 12.11 -13.37 5.98
C THR A 479 12.06 -12.16 5.02
N ILE A 480 10.89 -11.56 4.80
CA ILE A 480 10.79 -10.38 3.94
C ILE A 480 11.51 -9.20 4.59
N ALA A 481 11.31 -8.98 5.90
CA ALA A 481 11.93 -7.90 6.65
C ALA A 481 13.46 -7.91 6.57
N SER A 482 14.10 -9.09 6.67
CA SER A 482 15.57 -9.20 6.56
C SER A 482 16.11 -8.85 5.16
N ASN A 483 15.25 -8.84 4.14
CA ASN A 483 15.60 -8.55 2.76
C ASN A 483 15.02 -7.22 2.25
N ILE A 484 14.28 -6.46 3.07
CA ILE A 484 13.83 -5.10 2.74
C ILE A 484 14.97 -4.11 2.99
N LEU A 485 15.26 -3.30 1.98
CA LEU A 485 16.33 -2.33 2.02
C LEU A 485 15.88 -1.08 2.78
N GLY A 486 16.68 -0.70 3.77
CA GLY A 486 16.40 0.48 4.61
C GLY A 486 15.40 0.22 5.73
N ILE A 487 15.04 -1.05 6.00
CA ILE A 487 14.17 -1.39 7.12
C ILE A 487 14.72 -0.87 8.45
N ASN A 488 13.84 -0.27 9.26
CA ASN A 488 14.15 0.39 10.54
C ASN A 488 15.17 1.55 10.43
N LYS A 489 15.40 2.06 9.22
CA LYS A 489 16.28 3.20 8.94
C LYS A 489 15.53 4.26 8.13
N SER A 490 15.34 4.03 6.83
CA SER A 490 14.54 4.90 5.95
C SER A 490 13.09 4.44 5.82
N TYR A 491 12.79 3.17 6.11
CA TYR A 491 11.44 2.60 6.07
C TYR A 491 11.13 1.90 7.38
N ASN A 492 10.08 2.35 8.07
CA ASN A 492 9.72 1.87 9.40
C ASN A 492 8.55 0.89 9.32
N LEU A 493 8.87 -0.41 9.18
CA LEU A 493 7.90 -1.50 9.28
C LEU A 493 7.89 -2.02 10.73
N PRO A 494 6.79 -1.88 11.49
CA PRO A 494 6.73 -2.29 12.89
C PRO A 494 6.50 -3.80 13.01
N VAL A 495 7.52 -4.59 12.64
CA VAL A 495 7.46 -6.06 12.50
C VAL A 495 7.01 -6.75 13.79
N ASP A 496 7.60 -6.36 14.93
CA ASP A 496 7.29 -6.97 16.22
C ASP A 496 5.85 -6.68 16.64
N GLU A 497 5.40 -5.44 16.41
CA GLU A 497 4.05 -5.00 16.71
C GLU A 497 3.01 -5.65 15.80
N LEU A 498 3.24 -5.69 14.49
CA LEU A 498 2.36 -6.35 13.51
C LEU A 498 2.16 -7.82 13.86
N SER A 499 3.19 -8.49 14.37
CA SER A 499 3.11 -9.89 14.80
C SER A 499 2.28 -10.11 16.08
N GLN A 500 1.96 -9.05 16.82
CA GLN A 500 1.14 -9.09 18.04
C GLN A 500 -0.33 -8.74 17.77
N LEU A 501 -0.64 -8.20 16.59
CA LEU A 501 -2.00 -7.91 16.17
C LEU A 501 -2.54 -9.01 15.26
N ASP A 502 -3.83 -9.29 15.38
CA ASP A 502 -4.58 -10.20 14.50
C ASP A 502 -6.07 -9.85 14.54
N ILE A 503 -6.39 -8.62 14.12
CA ILE A 503 -7.73 -8.04 14.23
C ILE A 503 -8.61 -8.57 13.08
N PRO A 504 -9.80 -9.13 13.33
CA PRO A 504 -10.76 -9.44 12.27
C PRO A 504 -11.12 -8.15 11.54
N SER A 505 -10.94 -8.10 10.22
CA SER A 505 -11.06 -6.85 9.48
C SER A 505 -11.63 -7.03 8.08
N ILE A 506 -12.34 -6.00 7.60
CA ILE A 506 -12.87 -5.91 6.24
C ILE A 506 -12.68 -4.52 5.65
N ALA A 507 -12.70 -4.45 4.32
CA ALA A 507 -12.91 -3.21 3.58
C ALA A 507 -14.35 -3.15 3.08
N PHE A 508 -15.06 -2.08 3.44
CA PHE A 508 -16.46 -1.88 3.10
C PHE A 508 -16.79 -0.39 3.11
N GLY A 509 -17.25 0.16 2.00
CA GLY A 509 -17.57 1.59 1.94
C GLY A 509 -18.61 1.90 0.87
N GLY A 510 -18.50 3.10 0.31
CA GLY A 510 -19.41 3.59 -0.72
C GLY A 510 -19.22 2.89 -2.07
N PHE A 511 -19.91 3.40 -3.08
CA PHE A 511 -19.74 2.97 -4.47
C PHE A 511 -19.27 4.16 -5.30
N GLY A 512 -18.02 4.10 -5.76
CA GLY A 512 -17.37 5.15 -6.52
C GLY A 512 -16.96 4.68 -7.91
N LYS A 513 -16.70 5.64 -8.80
CA LYS A 513 -16.14 5.40 -10.13
C LYS A 513 -15.00 6.39 -10.38
N ASP A 514 -14.10 6.01 -11.28
CA ASP A 514 -13.00 6.86 -11.75
C ASP A 514 -12.06 7.37 -10.64
N PHE A 515 -11.73 6.47 -9.70
CA PHE A 515 -10.64 6.63 -8.75
C PHE A 515 -9.38 7.15 -9.45
N HIS A 516 -8.75 8.16 -8.87
CA HIS A 516 -7.53 8.81 -9.38
C HIS A 516 -7.66 9.49 -10.75
N LYS A 517 -8.89 9.76 -11.22
CA LYS A 517 -9.15 10.52 -12.45
C LYS A 517 -9.95 11.80 -12.17
N PHE A 518 -10.00 12.68 -13.15
CA PHE A 518 -10.72 13.97 -13.07
C PHE A 518 -12.25 13.82 -13.02
N SER A 519 -12.77 12.65 -13.37
CA SER A 519 -14.19 12.28 -13.31
C SER A 519 -14.55 11.44 -12.08
N GLU A 520 -13.67 11.40 -11.06
CA GLU A 520 -13.92 10.73 -9.78
C GLU A 520 -15.27 11.17 -9.21
N ARG A 521 -16.09 10.17 -8.85
CA ARG A 521 -17.45 10.41 -8.34
C ARG A 521 -17.93 9.30 -7.43
N LEU A 522 -18.81 9.67 -6.51
CA LEU A 522 -19.43 8.79 -5.54
C LEU A 522 -20.96 8.74 -5.75
N ASN A 523 -21.55 7.54 -5.74
CA ASN A 523 -22.99 7.35 -5.80
C ASN A 523 -23.66 7.77 -4.48
N ILE A 524 -24.65 8.66 -4.55
CA ILE A 524 -25.30 9.27 -3.39
C ILE A 524 -26.28 8.29 -2.74
N SER A 525 -27.19 7.69 -3.51
CA SER A 525 -28.25 6.83 -2.98
C SER A 525 -27.68 5.63 -2.21
N TYR A 526 -26.70 4.90 -2.76
CA TYR A 526 -26.06 3.79 -2.07
C TYR A 526 -25.24 4.27 -0.86
N SER A 527 -24.34 5.22 -1.07
CA SER A 527 -23.33 5.55 -0.06
C SER A 527 -23.93 6.31 1.13
N PHE A 528 -24.94 7.14 0.95
CA PHE A 528 -25.50 7.95 2.04
C PHE A 528 -26.79 7.41 2.64
N GLU A 529 -27.48 6.48 1.96
CA GLU A 529 -28.73 5.90 2.46
C GLU A 529 -28.57 4.45 2.89
N VAL A 530 -27.83 3.63 2.15
CA VAL A 530 -27.69 2.20 2.43
C VAL A 530 -26.53 1.95 3.40
N VAL A 531 -25.31 2.39 3.04
CA VAL A 531 -24.08 2.07 3.77
C VAL A 531 -24.13 2.44 5.27
N PRO A 532 -24.65 3.63 5.70
CA PRO A 532 -24.70 3.98 7.11
C PRO A 532 -25.54 3.01 7.94
N ASN A 533 -26.65 2.53 7.39
CA ASN A 533 -27.52 1.56 8.05
C ASN A 533 -26.86 0.19 8.19
N LEU A 534 -26.04 -0.21 7.21
CA LEU A 534 -25.31 -1.48 7.25
C LEU A 534 -24.19 -1.44 8.30
N TYR A 535 -23.46 -0.33 8.37
CA TYR A 535 -22.45 -0.09 9.40
C TYR A 535 -23.04 -0.12 10.80
N GLU A 536 -24.13 0.60 11.01
CA GLU A 536 -24.81 0.63 12.30
C GLU A 536 -25.25 -0.78 12.72
N LYS A 537 -25.88 -1.54 11.83
CA LYS A 537 -26.26 -2.93 12.08
C LYS A 537 -25.04 -3.80 12.43
N ALA A 538 -23.95 -3.70 11.67
CA ALA A 538 -22.72 -4.46 11.92
C ALA A 538 -22.13 -4.16 13.31
N ILE A 539 -22.08 -2.88 13.69
CA ILE A 539 -21.59 -2.42 14.99
C ILE A 539 -22.42 -3.00 16.14
N TYR A 540 -23.75 -2.91 16.07
CA TYR A 540 -24.62 -3.48 17.11
C TYR A 540 -24.50 -5.00 17.20
N GLU A 541 -24.44 -5.71 16.07
CA GLU A 541 -24.26 -7.16 16.09
C GLU A 541 -22.90 -7.57 16.67
N LEU A 542 -21.83 -6.83 16.39
CA LEU A 542 -20.51 -7.09 16.96
C LEU A 542 -20.49 -6.95 18.48
N PHE A 543 -21.18 -5.95 19.06
CA PHE A 543 -21.23 -5.80 20.51
C PHE A 543 -22.14 -6.83 21.20
N ASN A 544 -23.18 -7.30 20.52
CA ASN A 544 -24.16 -8.26 21.05
C ASN A 544 -23.72 -9.74 20.98
N ASN A 545 -22.69 -10.07 20.19
CA ASN A 545 -22.01 -11.38 20.23
C ASN A 545 -20.96 -11.39 21.34
#